data_AF-A0A0K9FC71-F1
#
_entry.id   AF-A0A0K9FC71-F1
#
_cell.length_a   1.000
_cell.length_b   1.000
_cell.length_c   1.000
_cell.angle_alpha   90.00
_cell.angle_beta   90.00
_cell.angle_gamma   90.00
#
_symmetry.space_group_name_H-M   'P 1'
#
loop_
_entity.id
_entity.type
_entity.pdbx_description
1 polymer ?
#
loop_
_entity_poly.entity_id
_entity_poly.type
_entity_poly.pdbx_seq_one_letter_code
_entity_poly.pdbx_strand_id
1 'polypeptide(L)'
;MSYRKIPKLYIYLQKYSKIFVMLAVLTIIGISYLLSPFINLININIDDSWVGVVGAIIGAIVGGILTMFASIYVHNNQLRAESAIQRKNIIYKPLYDELMDIKYLLDEENPYPRMVVFKEASQTMVRYPQYKVWESIKRDSRYLQVPQYLINDFTVIKENIESYLKELEAASNEVQVTVNAILLERYKTQCNIINFGETIIKKIMQKDEYIMDSYLELHALNPSIEMQKEDIVELNDLIITNCWELNSVKNLNYAREMWVKSQNELIDTLKDLITLINIKYEKHSSKFF
;
A
#
# COMPACT_ATOMS: atom_id res chain seq x y z
N MET A 1 17.68 8.16 -3.99
CA MET A 1 16.95 9.26 -4.68
C MET A 1 17.39 9.34 -6.15
N SER A 2 16.93 8.45 -7.04
CA SER A 2 17.15 8.57 -8.51
C SER A 2 16.30 7.59 -9.34
N TYR A 3 14.97 7.57 -9.16
CA TYR A 3 14.07 6.80 -10.04
C TYR A 3 12.92 7.63 -10.64
N ARG A 4 12.83 8.94 -10.32
CA ARG A 4 11.73 9.82 -10.75
C ARG A 4 11.88 10.40 -12.18
N LYS A 5 12.97 10.16 -12.91
CA LYS A 5 13.23 10.84 -14.21
C LYS A 5 12.94 10.00 -15.46
N ILE A 6 12.75 8.69 -15.34
CA ILE A 6 12.50 7.78 -16.47
C ILE A 6 11.13 8.03 -17.17
N PRO A 7 10.01 8.38 -16.49
CA PRO A 7 8.72 8.46 -17.18
C PRO A 7 8.64 9.62 -18.18
N LYS A 8 9.35 10.73 -17.97
CA LYS A 8 9.30 11.89 -18.88
C LYS A 8 10.00 11.64 -20.21
N LEU A 9 11.16 10.96 -20.20
CA LEU A 9 11.90 10.63 -21.42
C LEU A 9 11.15 9.60 -22.28
N TYR A 10 10.54 8.60 -21.63
CA TYR A 10 9.72 7.59 -22.31
C TYR A 10 8.49 8.21 -22.97
N ILE A 11 7.78 9.12 -22.27
CA ILE A 11 6.63 9.85 -22.81
C ILE A 11 7.06 10.78 -23.97
N TYR A 12 8.23 11.42 -23.87
CA TYR A 12 8.77 12.27 -24.93
C TYR A 12 9.14 11.46 -26.18
N LEU A 13 9.84 10.33 -26.03
CA LEU A 13 10.20 9.43 -27.15
C LEU A 13 8.96 8.82 -27.83
N GLN A 14 7.91 8.49 -27.07
CA GLN A 14 6.67 7.98 -27.63
C GLN A 14 5.96 9.02 -28.50
N LYS A 15 6.04 10.31 -28.14
CA LYS A 15 5.45 11.44 -28.88
C LYS A 15 6.08 11.64 -30.26
N TYR A 16 7.38 11.36 -30.42
CA TYR A 16 8.13 11.55 -31.68
C TYR A 16 8.40 10.27 -32.46
N SER A 17 7.91 9.11 -32.00
CA SER A 17 8.04 7.82 -32.67
C SER A 17 7.63 7.86 -34.16
N LYS A 18 6.58 8.62 -34.49
CA LYS A 18 6.11 8.80 -35.88
C LYS A 18 7.12 9.55 -36.77
N ILE A 19 7.89 10.48 -36.21
CA ILE A 19 8.91 11.25 -36.95
C ILE A 19 10.11 10.35 -37.28
N PHE A 20 10.54 9.49 -36.36
CA PHE A 20 11.60 8.53 -36.63
C PHE A 20 11.23 7.53 -37.73
N VAL A 21 9.98 7.05 -37.75
CA VAL A 21 9.49 6.19 -38.83
C VAL A 21 9.49 6.93 -40.16
N MET A 22 9.04 8.19 -40.20
CA MET A 22 9.07 9.02 -41.42
C MET A 22 10.50 9.25 -41.94
N LEU A 23 11.45 9.53 -41.05
CA LEU A 23 12.87 9.70 -41.40
C LEU A 23 13.48 8.40 -41.94
N ALA A 24 13.14 7.25 -41.35
CA ALA A 24 13.60 5.94 -41.83
C ALA A 24 13.06 5.59 -43.22
N VAL A 25 11.81 5.96 -43.53
CA VAL A 25 11.25 5.77 -44.88
C VAL A 25 11.96 6.68 -45.89
N LEU A 26 12.22 7.94 -45.54
CA LEU A 26 12.94 8.88 -46.40
C LEU A 26 14.39 8.46 -46.67
N THR A 27 15.07 7.86 -45.69
CA THR A 27 16.42 7.33 -45.90
C THR A 27 16.42 6.11 -46.83
N ILE A 28 15.43 5.20 -46.70
CA ILE A 28 15.28 4.06 -47.62
C ILE A 28 15.03 4.54 -49.06
N ILE A 29 14.17 5.55 -49.25
CA ILE A 29 13.92 6.16 -50.55
C ILE A 29 15.20 6.85 -51.09
N GLY A 30 15.93 7.57 -50.25
CA GLY A 30 17.19 8.23 -50.64
C GLY A 30 18.28 7.23 -51.05
N ILE A 31 18.43 6.14 -50.30
CA ILE A 31 19.40 5.06 -50.59
C ILE A 31 19.04 4.35 -51.90
N SER A 32 17.75 4.05 -52.12
CA SER A 32 17.30 3.42 -53.38
C SER A 32 17.53 4.32 -54.60
N TYR A 33 17.37 5.65 -54.46
CA TYR A 33 17.69 6.60 -55.53
C TYR A 33 19.20 6.65 -55.85
N LEU A 34 20.04 6.68 -54.80
CA LEU A 34 21.51 6.70 -54.91
C LEU A 34 22.10 5.42 -55.50
N LEU A 35 21.44 4.27 -55.31
CA LEU A 35 21.86 2.97 -55.86
C LEU A 35 21.39 2.74 -57.31
N SER A 36 20.43 3.53 -57.83
CA SER A 36 19.93 3.36 -59.21
C SER A 36 21.00 3.44 -60.32
N PRO A 37 22.03 4.33 -60.28
CA PRO A 37 23.07 4.34 -61.31
C PRO A 37 24.01 3.12 -61.25
N PHE A 38 24.17 2.47 -60.10
CA PHE A 38 24.97 1.24 -59.97
C PHE A 38 24.27 0.02 -60.57
N ILE A 39 22.93 -0.02 -60.51
CA ILE A 39 22.13 -1.08 -61.12
C ILE A 39 22.17 -0.98 -62.66
N ASN A 40 22.17 0.23 -63.22
CA ASN A 40 22.29 0.45 -64.67
C ASN A 40 23.63 0.01 -65.27
N LEU A 41 24.66 -0.18 -64.44
CA LEU A 41 25.98 -0.65 -64.90
C LEU A 41 26.03 -2.18 -65.08
N ILE A 42 25.10 -2.90 -64.46
CA ILE A 42 24.97 -4.35 -64.57
C ILE A 42 23.83 -4.61 -65.57
N ASN A 43 24.18 -4.68 -66.85
CA ASN A 43 23.21 -4.91 -67.93
C ASN A 43 22.75 -6.37 -67.93
N ILE A 44 21.94 -6.75 -66.93
CA ILE A 44 21.28 -8.05 -66.88
C ILE A 44 20.01 -7.93 -67.72
N ASN A 45 19.97 -8.61 -68.86
CA ASN A 45 18.77 -8.73 -69.68
C ASN A 45 17.80 -9.71 -68.99
N ILE A 46 17.11 -9.23 -67.96
CA ILE A 46 16.10 -9.98 -67.22
C ILE A 46 14.79 -9.83 -67.96
N ASP A 47 14.19 -10.93 -68.40
CA ASP A 47 12.84 -10.93 -68.99
C ASP A 47 11.85 -10.23 -68.04
N ASP A 48 10.99 -9.35 -68.56
CA ASP A 48 10.04 -8.57 -67.74
C ASP A 48 9.16 -9.46 -66.85
N SER A 49 8.90 -10.70 -67.29
CA SER A 49 8.18 -11.72 -66.51
C SER A 49 8.96 -12.20 -65.26
N TRP A 50 10.29 -12.25 -65.30
CA TRP A 50 11.12 -12.71 -64.19
C TRP A 50 11.28 -11.63 -63.11
N VAL A 51 11.31 -10.36 -63.48
CA VAL A 51 11.36 -9.23 -62.54
C VAL A 51 10.11 -9.21 -61.65
N GLY A 52 8.93 -9.45 -62.23
CA GLY A 52 7.67 -9.54 -61.48
C GLY A 52 7.63 -10.72 -60.51
N VAL A 53 8.11 -11.90 -60.92
CA VAL A 53 8.13 -13.11 -60.07
C VAL A 53 9.11 -12.95 -58.91
N VAL A 54 10.34 -12.48 -59.17
CA VAL A 54 11.34 -12.26 -58.12
C VAL A 54 10.90 -11.17 -57.15
N GLY A 55 10.31 -10.08 -57.66
CA GLY A 55 9.71 -9.02 -56.84
C GLY A 55 8.59 -9.51 -55.93
N ALA A 56 7.70 -10.37 -56.44
CA ALA A 56 6.62 -10.97 -55.65
C ALA A 56 7.15 -11.90 -54.54
N ILE A 57 8.18 -12.70 -54.83
CA ILE A 57 8.81 -13.60 -53.83
C ILE A 57 9.49 -12.78 -52.73
N ILE A 58 10.28 -11.77 -53.09
CA ILE A 58 10.94 -10.89 -52.10
C ILE A 58 9.89 -10.14 -51.27
N GLY A 59 8.85 -9.60 -51.91
CA GLY A 59 7.74 -8.92 -51.24
C GLY A 59 7.02 -9.84 -50.24
N ALA A 60 6.76 -11.09 -50.61
CA ALA A 60 6.14 -12.07 -49.71
C ALA A 60 7.03 -12.43 -48.52
N ILE A 61 8.35 -12.59 -48.74
CA ILE A 61 9.31 -12.88 -47.66
C ILE A 61 9.40 -11.69 -46.70
N VAL A 62 9.57 -10.46 -47.20
CA VAL A 62 9.65 -9.25 -46.38
C VAL A 62 8.33 -9.00 -45.64
N GLY A 63 7.19 -9.15 -46.32
CA GLY A 63 5.86 -9.04 -45.70
C GLY A 63 5.63 -10.08 -44.60
N GLY A 64 6.04 -11.33 -44.83
CA GLY A 64 5.96 -12.40 -43.84
C GLY A 64 6.81 -12.13 -42.59
N ILE A 65 8.05 -11.69 -42.77
CA ILE A 65 8.96 -11.34 -41.67
C ILE A 65 8.42 -10.16 -40.85
N LEU A 66 7.96 -9.08 -41.52
CA LEU A 66 7.38 -7.92 -40.84
C LEU A 66 6.11 -8.29 -40.07
N THR A 67 5.24 -9.12 -40.65
CA THR A 67 4.03 -9.62 -39.99
C THR A 67 4.38 -10.45 -38.76
N MET A 68 5.40 -11.31 -38.85
CA MET A 68 5.89 -12.09 -37.71
C MET A 68 6.39 -11.19 -36.57
N PHE A 69 7.23 -10.18 -36.87
CA PHE A 69 7.71 -9.24 -35.86
C PHE A 69 6.58 -8.43 -35.23
N ALA A 70 5.63 -7.96 -36.03
CA ALA A 70 4.45 -7.26 -35.53
C ALA A 70 3.62 -8.15 -34.59
N SER A 71 3.40 -9.41 -34.98
CA SER A 71 2.68 -10.39 -34.16
C SER A 71 3.39 -10.68 -32.84
N ILE A 72 4.71 -10.89 -32.85
CA ILE A 72 5.50 -11.12 -31.63
C ILE A 72 5.44 -9.88 -30.71
N TYR A 73 5.54 -8.68 -31.27
CA TYR A 73 5.44 -7.44 -30.50
C TYR A 73 4.08 -7.29 -29.83
N VAL A 74 2.99 -7.47 -30.60
CA VAL A 74 1.62 -7.38 -30.08
C VAL A 74 1.39 -8.43 -29.01
N HIS A 75 1.78 -9.69 -29.26
CA HIS A 75 1.62 -10.78 -28.31
C HIS A 75 2.37 -10.52 -27.00
N ASN A 76 3.63 -10.09 -27.07
CA ASN A 76 4.41 -9.73 -25.88
C ASN A 76 3.79 -8.58 -25.09
N ASN A 77 3.22 -7.59 -25.77
CA ASN A 77 2.55 -6.48 -25.10
C ASN A 77 1.24 -6.92 -24.43
N GLN A 78 0.49 -7.82 -25.08
CA GLN A 78 -0.72 -8.40 -24.52
C GLN A 78 -0.40 -9.23 -23.27
N LEU A 79 0.60 -10.12 -23.33
CA LEU A 79 1.06 -10.90 -22.17
C LEU A 79 1.47 -10.02 -20.99
N ARG A 80 2.16 -8.90 -21.27
CA ARG A 80 2.53 -7.92 -20.23
C ARG A 80 1.30 -7.24 -19.61
N ALA A 81 0.32 -6.88 -20.42
CA ALA A 81 -0.92 -6.26 -19.97
C ALA A 81 -1.73 -7.24 -19.09
N GLU A 82 -1.91 -8.48 -19.56
CA GLU A 82 -2.60 -9.54 -18.83
C GLU A 82 -1.93 -9.83 -17.49
N SER A 83 -0.60 -9.99 -17.47
CA SER A 83 0.15 -10.19 -16.23
C SER A 83 0.03 -9.02 -15.26
N ALA A 84 0.04 -7.77 -15.76
CA ALA A 84 -0.13 -6.59 -14.92
C ALA A 84 -1.56 -6.51 -14.32
N ILE A 85 -2.59 -6.77 -15.12
CA ILE A 85 -3.99 -6.81 -14.67
C ILE A 85 -4.19 -7.94 -13.65
N GLN A 86 -3.61 -9.11 -13.91
CA GLN A 86 -3.65 -10.23 -12.97
C GLN A 86 -3.02 -9.80 -11.64
N ARG A 87 -1.79 -9.29 -11.64
CA ARG A 87 -1.08 -8.82 -10.43
C ARG A 87 -1.90 -7.79 -9.64
N LYS A 88 -2.53 -6.84 -10.33
CA LYS A 88 -3.45 -5.88 -9.71
C LYS A 88 -4.59 -6.59 -8.98
N ASN A 89 -5.25 -7.55 -9.62
CA ASN A 89 -6.44 -8.21 -9.10
C ASN A 89 -6.14 -9.20 -7.96
N ILE A 90 -4.98 -9.88 -8.00
CA ILE A 90 -4.65 -10.94 -7.05
C ILE A 90 -3.71 -10.50 -5.91
N ILE A 91 -3.03 -9.35 -6.04
CA ILE A 91 -2.08 -8.82 -5.06
C ILE A 91 -2.50 -7.42 -4.63
N TYR A 92 -2.44 -6.43 -5.53
CA TYR A 92 -2.53 -5.02 -5.12
C TYR A 92 -3.90 -4.62 -4.58
N LYS A 93 -4.98 -5.01 -5.26
CA LYS A 93 -6.35 -4.68 -4.85
C LYS A 93 -6.72 -5.37 -3.52
N PRO A 94 -6.52 -6.69 -3.34
CA PRO A 94 -6.77 -7.33 -2.05
C PRO A 94 -5.99 -6.70 -0.88
N LEU A 95 -4.72 -6.33 -1.10
CA LEU A 95 -3.92 -5.63 -0.08
C LEU A 95 -4.46 -4.24 0.22
N TYR A 96 -4.84 -3.48 -0.81
CA TYR A 96 -5.44 -2.16 -0.66
C TYR A 96 -6.74 -2.22 0.14
N ASP A 97 -7.63 -3.15 -0.20
CA ASP A 97 -8.92 -3.33 0.46
C ASP A 97 -8.74 -3.71 1.95
N GLU A 98 -7.80 -4.62 2.27
CA GLU A 98 -7.45 -4.97 3.66
C GLU A 98 -6.90 -3.77 4.44
N LEU A 99 -5.95 -3.02 3.88
CA LEU A 99 -5.35 -1.88 4.57
C LEU A 99 -6.35 -0.72 4.76
N MET A 100 -7.30 -0.54 3.83
CA MET A 100 -8.38 0.42 3.98
C MET A 100 -9.38 0.03 5.08
N ASP A 101 -9.72 -1.25 5.21
CA ASP A 101 -10.57 -1.74 6.31
C ASP A 101 -9.87 -1.53 7.66
N ILE A 102 -8.58 -1.84 7.75
CA ILE A 102 -7.79 -1.58 8.97
C ILE A 102 -7.72 -0.07 9.24
N LYS A 103 -7.55 0.77 8.22
CA LYS A 103 -7.53 2.23 8.39
C LYS A 103 -8.85 2.72 9.00
N TYR A 104 -9.98 2.30 8.43
CA TYR A 104 -11.29 2.65 8.96
C TYR A 104 -11.45 2.21 10.42
N LEU A 105 -11.01 1.00 10.75
CA LEU A 105 -11.02 0.50 12.13
C LEU A 105 -10.19 1.39 13.07
N LEU A 106 -8.98 1.79 12.66
CA LEU A 106 -8.11 2.64 13.49
C LEU A 106 -8.59 4.09 13.61
N ASP A 107 -9.37 4.58 12.65
CA ASP A 107 -9.87 5.95 12.66
C ASP A 107 -11.20 6.05 13.44
N GLU A 108 -12.11 5.09 13.25
CA GLU A 108 -13.51 5.21 13.69
C GLU A 108 -13.91 4.24 14.83
N GLU A 109 -13.47 2.98 14.81
CA GLU A 109 -13.99 1.96 15.73
C GLU A 109 -13.08 1.74 16.95
N ASN A 110 -11.80 1.51 16.70
CA ASN A 110 -10.83 1.12 17.70
C ASN A 110 -9.48 1.80 17.47
N PRO A 111 -9.33 3.07 17.90
CA PRO A 111 -8.14 3.86 17.62
C PRO A 111 -6.86 3.38 18.31
N TYR A 112 -6.99 2.67 19.42
CA TYR A 112 -5.87 2.10 20.19
C TYR A 112 -6.12 0.60 20.41
N PRO A 113 -5.94 -0.24 19.37
CA PRO A 113 -6.23 -1.65 19.46
C PRO A 113 -5.21 -2.38 20.33
N ARG A 114 -5.69 -3.13 21.32
CA ARG A 114 -4.84 -3.95 22.21
C ARG A 114 -4.24 -5.18 21.53
N MET A 115 -4.73 -5.54 20.36
CA MET A 115 -4.36 -6.76 19.66
C MET A 115 -4.25 -6.46 18.17
N VAL A 116 -3.21 -6.99 17.54
CA VAL A 116 -3.02 -6.96 16.09
C VAL A 116 -2.56 -8.35 15.65
N VAL A 117 -3.14 -8.88 14.58
CA VAL A 117 -2.90 -10.28 14.19
C VAL A 117 -2.45 -10.39 12.74
N PHE A 118 -1.42 -11.22 12.53
CA PHE A 118 -0.85 -11.55 11.22
C PHE A 118 -1.30 -12.95 10.77
N LYS A 119 -2.60 -13.17 10.78
CA LYS A 119 -3.28 -14.39 10.31
C LYS A 119 -4.78 -14.14 10.27
N GLU A 120 -5.50 -15.04 9.63
CA GLU A 120 -6.95 -15.09 9.75
C GLU A 120 -7.32 -15.55 11.18
N ALA A 121 -8.20 -14.78 11.81
CA ALA A 121 -8.69 -15.05 13.16
C ALA A 121 -10.14 -14.58 13.33
N SER A 122 -10.87 -15.20 14.26
CA SER A 122 -12.21 -14.74 14.64
C SER A 122 -12.14 -13.36 15.29
N GLN A 123 -13.01 -12.45 14.88
CA GLN A 123 -13.15 -11.14 15.50
C GLN A 123 -13.82 -11.26 16.89
N THR A 124 -13.50 -10.34 17.79
CA THR A 124 -14.18 -10.17 19.07
C THR A 124 -15.29 -9.12 18.94
N MET A 125 -15.99 -8.78 20.04
CA MET A 125 -17.01 -7.72 20.03
C MET A 125 -16.44 -6.35 19.61
N VAL A 126 -15.18 -6.07 19.99
CA VAL A 126 -14.43 -4.89 19.51
C VAL A 126 -13.46 -5.36 18.46
N ARG A 127 -13.69 -4.98 17.20
CA ARG A 127 -12.83 -5.41 16.09
C ARG A 127 -11.38 -5.00 16.31
N TYR A 128 -10.48 -5.82 15.79
CA TYR A 128 -9.04 -5.57 15.81
C TYR A 128 -8.39 -5.79 14.45
N PRO A 129 -7.27 -5.10 14.14
CA PRO A 129 -6.58 -5.23 12.86
C PRO A 129 -6.08 -6.65 12.56
N GLN A 130 -6.30 -7.09 11.33
CA GLN A 130 -5.81 -8.37 10.81
C GLN A 130 -5.13 -8.18 9.45
N TYR A 131 -3.86 -8.59 9.34
CA TYR A 131 -3.06 -8.55 8.10
C TYR A 131 -3.05 -9.93 7.45
N LYS A 132 -4.22 -10.48 7.12
CA LYS A 132 -4.36 -11.85 6.63
C LYS A 132 -4.01 -12.00 5.15
N VAL A 133 -4.29 -11.00 4.33
CA VAL A 133 -4.01 -11.02 2.87
C VAL A 133 -2.52 -10.98 2.64
N TRP A 134 -1.80 -10.09 3.33
CA TRP A 134 -0.34 -10.05 3.26
C TRP A 134 0.29 -11.38 3.65
N GLU A 135 -0.15 -11.96 4.76
CA GLU A 135 0.35 -13.25 5.25
C GLU A 135 -0.01 -14.41 4.33
N SER A 136 -1.16 -14.36 3.68
CA SER A 136 -1.54 -15.33 2.64
C SER A 136 -0.62 -15.22 1.42
N ILE A 137 -0.35 -14.01 0.93
CA ILE A 137 0.52 -13.78 -0.23
C ILE A 137 1.93 -14.29 0.04
N LYS A 138 2.50 -14.03 1.23
CA LYS A 138 3.83 -14.52 1.62
C LYS A 138 3.97 -16.04 1.57
N ARG A 139 2.86 -16.78 1.72
CA ARG A 139 2.86 -18.25 1.76
C ARG A 139 2.71 -18.92 0.39
N ASP A 140 2.43 -18.17 -0.66
CA ASP A 140 2.20 -18.75 -1.99
C ASP A 140 3.02 -18.10 -3.11
N SER A 141 2.83 -18.58 -4.34
CA SER A 141 3.60 -18.15 -5.51
C SER A 141 3.39 -16.68 -5.89
N ARG A 142 2.35 -16.01 -5.36
CA ARG A 142 2.12 -14.58 -5.60
C ARG A 142 3.24 -13.73 -5.02
N TYR A 143 3.88 -14.18 -3.93
CA TYR A 143 5.01 -13.48 -3.32
C TYR A 143 6.13 -13.17 -4.32
N LEU A 144 6.42 -14.10 -5.25
CA LEU A 144 7.44 -13.92 -6.29
C LEU A 144 7.14 -12.77 -7.26
N GLN A 145 5.88 -12.33 -7.31
CA GLN A 145 5.42 -11.23 -8.16
C GLN A 145 5.30 -9.91 -7.37
N VAL A 146 5.53 -9.91 -6.06
CA VAL A 146 5.49 -8.70 -5.25
C VAL A 146 6.79 -7.92 -5.43
N PRO A 147 6.74 -6.64 -5.83
CA PRO A 147 7.94 -5.81 -5.90
C PRO A 147 8.61 -5.63 -4.53
N GLN A 148 9.95 -5.60 -4.49
CA GLN A 148 10.72 -5.51 -3.25
C GLN A 148 10.37 -4.30 -2.38
N TYR A 149 10.00 -3.15 -2.96
CA TYR A 149 9.62 -1.98 -2.18
C TYR A 149 8.36 -2.24 -1.34
N LEU A 150 7.35 -2.93 -1.88
CA LEU A 150 6.16 -3.29 -1.11
C LEU A 150 6.51 -4.26 0.02
N ILE A 151 7.42 -5.22 -0.23
CA ILE A 151 7.89 -6.14 0.81
C ILE A 151 8.53 -5.35 1.96
N ASN A 152 9.38 -4.37 1.64
CA ASN A 152 10.03 -3.52 2.63
C ASN A 152 8.99 -2.67 3.40
N ASP A 153 8.01 -2.09 2.71
CA ASP A 153 6.96 -1.28 3.35
C ASP A 153 6.14 -2.10 4.35
N PHE A 154 5.77 -3.34 4.01
CA PHE A 154 5.10 -4.25 4.95
C PHE A 154 5.97 -4.65 6.14
N THR A 155 7.28 -4.81 5.94
CA THR A 155 8.22 -5.06 7.04
C THR A 155 8.25 -3.87 8.00
N VAL A 156 8.35 -2.64 7.48
CA VAL A 156 8.32 -1.41 8.30
C VAL A 156 7.00 -1.29 9.07
N ILE A 157 5.86 -1.57 8.44
CA ILE A 157 4.56 -1.58 9.13
C ILE A 157 4.56 -2.60 10.27
N LYS A 158 5.07 -3.81 10.03
CA LYS A 158 5.13 -4.85 11.07
C LYS A 158 6.02 -4.41 12.25
N GLU A 159 7.19 -3.84 11.99
CA GLU A 159 8.08 -3.32 13.02
C GLU A 159 7.43 -2.18 13.83
N ASN A 160 6.70 -1.29 13.15
CA ASN A 160 5.95 -0.22 13.81
C ASN A 160 4.81 -0.75 14.69
N ILE A 161 4.11 -1.81 14.25
CA ILE A 161 3.08 -2.49 15.06
C ILE A 161 3.69 -3.14 16.29
N GLU A 162 4.81 -3.85 16.15
CA GLU A 162 5.51 -4.48 17.27
C GLU A 162 5.99 -3.45 18.28
N SER A 163 6.52 -2.31 17.80
CA SER A 163 6.87 -1.16 18.64
C SER A 163 5.66 -0.59 19.37
N TYR A 164 4.55 -0.37 18.66
CA TYR A 164 3.30 0.12 19.25
C TYR A 164 2.79 -0.80 20.38
N LEU A 165 2.74 -2.12 20.17
CA LEU A 165 2.26 -3.06 21.17
C LEU A 165 3.15 -3.07 22.43
N LYS A 166 4.47 -2.94 22.25
CA LYS A 166 5.41 -2.84 23.36
C LYS A 166 5.21 -1.55 24.16
N GLU A 167 5.10 -0.41 23.49
CA GLU A 167 4.85 0.88 24.15
C GLU A 167 3.45 0.90 24.82
N LEU A 168 2.47 0.18 24.27
CA LEU A 168 1.14 0.05 24.85
C LEU A 168 1.19 -0.67 26.20
N GLU A 169 1.92 -1.78 26.29
CA GLU A 169 2.11 -2.53 27.54
C GLU A 169 2.83 -1.66 28.59
N ALA A 170 3.93 -1.00 28.19
CA ALA A 170 4.68 -0.12 29.09
C ALA A 170 3.82 1.04 29.62
N ALA A 171 3.09 1.73 28.73
CA ALA A 171 2.24 2.84 29.10
C ALA A 171 1.05 2.39 29.95
N SER A 172 0.44 1.24 29.66
CA SER A 172 -0.67 0.70 30.45
C SER A 172 -0.24 0.42 31.90
N ASN A 173 0.95 -0.15 32.08
CA ASN A 173 1.50 -0.41 33.40
C ASN A 173 1.78 0.90 34.17
N GLU A 174 2.42 1.88 33.52
CA GLU A 174 2.74 3.16 34.16
C GLU A 174 1.47 3.95 34.52
N VAL A 175 0.50 4.00 33.61
CA VAL A 175 -0.82 4.61 33.85
C VAL A 175 -1.51 3.99 35.06
N GLN A 176 -1.52 2.66 35.18
CA GLN A 176 -2.14 2.01 36.33
C GLN A 176 -1.47 2.41 37.65
N VAL A 177 -0.13 2.48 37.67
CA VAL A 177 0.63 2.94 38.85
C VAL A 177 0.28 4.39 39.18
N THR A 178 0.26 5.28 38.20
CA THR A 178 -0.07 6.70 38.39
C THR A 178 -1.49 6.90 38.89
N VAL A 179 -2.47 6.22 38.31
CA VAL A 179 -3.87 6.33 38.76
C VAL A 179 -4.05 5.79 40.17
N ASN A 180 -3.45 4.64 40.50
CA ASN A 180 -3.51 4.12 41.87
C ASN A 180 -2.79 5.04 42.87
N ALA A 181 -1.69 5.70 42.49
CA ALA A 181 -1.04 6.71 43.33
C ALA A 181 -1.97 7.90 43.62
N ILE A 182 -2.66 8.43 42.60
CA ILE A 182 -3.64 9.52 42.76
C ILE A 182 -4.78 9.10 43.71
N LEU A 183 -5.35 7.91 43.49
CA LEU A 183 -6.43 7.38 44.33
C LEU A 183 -6.00 7.19 45.78
N LEU A 184 -4.78 6.70 46.01
CA LEU A 184 -4.22 6.47 47.36
C LEU A 184 -3.94 7.79 48.07
N GLU A 185 -3.39 8.78 47.35
CA GLU A 185 -3.05 10.07 47.93
C GLU A 185 -4.30 10.82 48.40
N ARG A 186 -5.30 10.97 47.51
CA ARG A 186 -6.49 11.80 47.75
C ARG A 186 -7.61 11.09 48.50
N TYR A 187 -7.89 9.83 48.16
CA TYR A 187 -9.09 9.13 48.62
C TYR A 187 -8.78 7.88 49.45
N LYS A 188 -7.49 7.58 49.68
CA LYS A 188 -7.04 6.40 50.45
C LYS A 188 -7.60 5.08 49.89
N THR A 189 -7.78 5.02 48.58
CA THR A 189 -8.29 3.85 47.85
C THR A 189 -7.42 3.51 46.65
N GLN A 190 -7.66 2.37 46.01
CA GLN A 190 -6.97 1.92 44.80
C GLN A 190 -7.88 1.02 43.96
N CYS A 191 -7.58 0.92 42.66
CA CYS A 191 -8.20 -0.05 41.77
C CYS A 191 -7.36 -1.33 41.70
N ASN A 192 -7.96 -2.46 42.09
CA ASN A 192 -7.31 -3.77 42.08
C ASN A 192 -7.68 -4.63 40.85
N ILE A 193 -8.42 -4.06 39.89
CA ILE A 193 -8.78 -4.76 38.66
C ILE A 193 -7.50 -5.09 37.87
N ILE A 194 -7.36 -6.36 37.50
CA ILE A 194 -6.28 -6.82 36.63
C ILE A 194 -6.45 -6.17 35.26
N ASN A 195 -5.36 -5.65 34.68
CA ASN A 195 -5.34 -4.92 33.40
C ASN A 195 -6.20 -3.64 33.40
N PHE A 196 -6.35 -3.02 34.56
CA PHE A 196 -7.04 -1.73 34.68
C PHE A 196 -6.40 -0.69 33.76
N GLY A 197 -5.07 -0.56 33.80
CA GLY A 197 -4.31 0.34 32.94
C GLY A 197 -4.61 0.15 31.45
N GLU A 198 -4.62 -1.09 30.95
CA GLU A 198 -4.93 -1.41 29.56
C GLU A 198 -6.36 -1.01 29.15
N THR A 199 -7.28 -0.94 30.11
CA THR A 199 -8.68 -0.64 29.83
C THR A 199 -8.93 0.87 29.83
N ILE A 200 -8.26 1.60 30.71
CA ILE A 200 -8.40 3.06 30.79
C ILE A 200 -7.47 3.82 29.84
N ILE A 201 -6.38 3.22 29.36
CA ILE A 201 -5.42 3.93 28.51
C ILE A 201 -6.08 4.43 27.22
N LYS A 202 -7.00 3.65 26.63
CA LYS A 202 -7.80 4.11 25.49
C LYS A 202 -8.56 5.41 25.82
N LYS A 203 -9.23 5.45 26.97
CA LYS A 203 -10.00 6.62 27.43
C LYS A 203 -9.09 7.84 27.65
N ILE A 204 -7.94 7.63 28.29
CA ILE A 204 -6.91 8.68 28.49
C ILE A 204 -6.46 9.25 27.14
N MET A 205 -6.10 8.38 26.19
CA MET A 205 -5.61 8.80 24.87
C MET A 205 -6.69 9.52 24.05
N GLN A 206 -7.97 9.21 24.28
CA GLN A 206 -9.10 9.89 23.66
C GLN A 206 -9.55 11.14 24.43
N LYS A 207 -8.94 11.43 25.59
CA LYS A 207 -9.36 12.48 26.53
C LYS A 207 -10.85 12.36 26.88
N ASP A 208 -11.29 11.13 27.08
CA ASP A 208 -12.65 10.83 27.51
C ASP A 208 -12.85 11.34 28.95
N GLU A 209 -13.85 12.19 29.14
CA GLU A 209 -14.18 12.82 30.42
C GLU A 209 -14.73 11.80 31.45
N TYR A 210 -15.08 10.58 31.01
CA TYR A 210 -15.73 9.55 31.83
C TYR A 210 -14.82 8.34 32.06
N ILE A 211 -13.65 8.55 32.67
CA ILE A 211 -12.67 7.47 32.90
C ILE A 211 -13.14 6.53 34.00
N MET A 212 -13.38 7.07 35.19
CA MET A 212 -13.62 6.31 36.42
C MET A 212 -15.08 5.92 36.65
N ASP A 213 -16.03 6.52 35.95
CA ASP A 213 -17.47 6.40 36.16
C ASP A 213 -17.93 4.94 36.23
N SER A 214 -17.61 4.16 35.19
CA SER A 214 -17.96 2.74 35.13
C SER A 214 -17.30 1.90 36.23
N TYR A 215 -16.15 2.34 36.76
CA TYR A 215 -15.43 1.62 37.82
C TYR A 215 -15.97 1.93 39.20
N LEU A 216 -16.41 3.17 39.41
CA LEU A 216 -17.09 3.60 40.63
C LEU A 216 -18.46 2.92 40.76
N GLU A 217 -19.24 2.87 39.67
CA GLU A 217 -20.54 2.17 39.64
C GLU A 217 -20.41 0.66 39.94
N LEU A 218 -19.30 0.05 39.54
CA LEU A 218 -19.03 -1.37 39.76
C LEU A 218 -18.36 -1.67 41.12
N HIS A 219 -18.19 -0.66 42.00
CA HIS A 219 -17.47 -0.78 43.27
C HIS A 219 -16.08 -1.41 43.11
N ALA A 220 -15.37 -1.06 42.03
CA ALA A 220 -14.06 -1.62 41.69
C ALA A 220 -12.91 -1.16 42.60
N LEU A 221 -13.16 -0.13 43.42
CA LEU A 221 -12.17 0.47 44.31
C LEU A 221 -12.12 -0.23 45.67
N ASN A 222 -10.91 -0.31 46.26
CA ASN A 222 -10.70 -0.94 47.55
C ASN A 222 -9.81 -0.07 48.46
N PRO A 223 -10.32 0.45 49.60
CA PRO A 223 -11.71 0.35 50.06
C PRO A 223 -12.71 1.06 49.13
N SER A 224 -13.95 0.55 49.07
CA SER A 224 -15.02 1.21 48.28
C SER A 224 -15.32 2.59 48.87
N ILE A 225 -15.51 3.56 48.00
CA ILE A 225 -15.84 4.94 48.35
C ILE A 225 -17.08 5.40 47.56
N GLU A 226 -17.87 6.27 48.19
CA GLU A 226 -18.88 7.05 47.47
C GLU A 226 -18.28 8.43 47.18
N MET A 227 -18.41 8.88 45.93
CA MET A 227 -17.90 10.18 45.48
C MET A 227 -19.06 11.01 44.96
N GLN A 228 -19.05 12.32 45.25
CA GLN A 228 -19.98 13.24 44.60
C GLN A 228 -19.60 13.44 43.14
N LYS A 229 -20.56 13.84 42.31
CA LYS A 229 -20.32 13.99 40.87
C LYS A 229 -19.21 14.99 40.56
N GLU A 230 -19.14 16.08 41.32
CA GLU A 230 -18.10 17.09 41.20
C GLU A 230 -16.69 16.52 41.47
N ASP A 231 -16.55 15.65 42.47
CA ASP A 231 -15.27 15.01 42.80
C ASP A 231 -14.83 14.02 41.71
N ILE A 232 -15.78 13.36 41.04
CA ILE A 232 -15.49 12.43 39.94
C ILE A 232 -14.94 13.18 38.73
N VAL A 233 -15.53 14.33 38.40
CA VAL A 233 -15.04 15.19 37.32
C VAL A 233 -13.63 15.66 37.62
N GLU A 234 -13.37 16.16 38.83
CA GLU A 234 -12.02 16.60 39.23
C GLU A 234 -11.00 15.45 39.18
N LEU A 235 -11.39 14.25 39.64
CA LEU A 235 -10.54 13.07 39.56
C LEU A 235 -10.22 12.68 38.11
N ASN A 236 -11.21 12.67 37.22
CA ASN A 236 -11.00 12.33 35.81
C ASN A 236 -10.06 13.35 35.15
N ASP A 237 -10.25 14.65 35.38
CA ASP A 237 -9.36 15.70 34.87
C ASP A 237 -7.93 15.56 35.38
N LEU A 238 -7.77 15.24 36.66
CA LEU A 238 -6.46 15.01 37.27
C LEU A 238 -5.77 13.78 36.69
N ILE A 239 -6.50 12.68 36.49
CA ILE A 239 -5.99 11.45 35.85
C ILE A 239 -5.52 11.76 34.44
N ILE A 240 -6.35 12.44 33.64
CA ILE A 240 -6.01 12.82 32.26
C ILE A 240 -4.73 13.65 32.27
N THR A 241 -4.69 14.73 33.07
CA THR A 241 -3.55 15.66 33.10
C THR A 241 -2.25 14.96 33.48
N ASN A 242 -2.24 14.17 34.55
CA ASN A 242 -1.02 13.49 35.00
C ASN A 242 -0.58 12.38 34.05
N CYS A 243 -1.53 11.59 33.52
CA CYS A 243 -1.20 10.48 32.63
C CYS A 243 -0.71 10.98 31.26
N TRP A 244 -1.25 12.09 30.74
CA TRP A 244 -0.79 12.67 29.47
C TRP A 244 0.65 13.18 29.51
N GLU A 245 1.14 13.57 30.69
CA GLU A 245 2.52 14.03 30.83
C GLU A 245 3.55 12.90 30.89
N LEU A 246 3.11 11.65 31.09
CA LEU A 246 3.98 10.48 31.14
C LEU A 246 4.71 10.26 29.81
N ASN A 247 6.02 9.97 29.90
CA ASN A 247 6.83 9.69 28.72
C ASN A 247 6.35 8.43 27.98
N SER A 248 5.90 7.39 28.68
CA SER A 248 5.35 6.19 28.05
C SER A 248 4.09 6.47 27.24
N VAL A 249 3.20 7.34 27.72
CA VAL A 249 1.99 7.74 27.01
C VAL A 249 2.33 8.55 25.76
N LYS A 250 3.30 9.47 25.86
CA LYS A 250 3.84 10.21 24.71
C LYS A 250 4.48 9.28 23.67
N ASN A 251 5.27 8.29 24.13
CA ASN A 251 5.89 7.29 23.25
C ASN A 251 4.85 6.40 22.56
N LEU A 252 3.82 5.97 23.28
CA LEU A 252 2.69 5.23 22.72
C LEU A 252 2.01 6.03 21.60
N ASN A 253 1.76 7.33 21.82
CA ASN A 253 1.17 8.17 20.78
C ASN A 253 2.06 8.25 19.54
N TYR A 254 3.37 8.47 19.74
CA TYR A 254 4.34 8.51 18.65
C TYR A 254 4.41 7.17 17.89
N ALA A 255 4.46 6.04 18.59
CA ALA A 255 4.49 4.71 17.98
C ALA A 255 3.22 4.44 17.15
N ARG A 256 2.04 4.87 17.65
CA ARG A 256 0.79 4.83 16.88
C ARG A 256 0.88 5.67 15.62
N GLU A 257 1.35 6.91 15.72
CA GLU A 257 1.48 7.80 14.55
C GLU A 257 2.40 7.22 13.48
N MET A 258 3.51 6.60 13.87
CA MET A 258 4.43 5.93 12.95
C MET A 258 3.79 4.73 12.25
N TRP A 259 3.04 3.91 12.97
CA TRP A 259 2.26 2.83 12.37
C TRP A 259 1.23 3.37 11.38
N VAL A 260 0.37 4.30 11.78
CA VAL A 260 -0.67 4.88 10.91
C VAL A 260 -0.06 5.55 9.68
N LYS A 261 1.04 6.29 9.84
CA LYS A 261 1.73 6.95 8.73
C LYS A 261 2.25 5.94 7.71
N SER A 262 3.02 4.94 8.15
CA SER A 262 3.57 3.92 7.25
C SER A 262 2.48 3.14 6.51
N GLN A 263 1.36 2.86 7.18
CA GLN A 263 0.21 2.23 6.54
C GLN A 263 -0.45 3.13 5.49
N ASN A 264 -0.66 4.43 5.78
CA ASN A 264 -1.24 5.37 4.82
C ASN A 264 -0.36 5.54 3.58
N GLU A 265 0.97 5.63 3.75
CA GLU A 265 1.92 5.71 2.64
C GLU A 265 1.85 4.48 1.72
N LEU A 266 1.67 3.29 2.31
CA LEU A 266 1.50 2.05 1.56
C LEU A 266 0.13 1.99 0.84
N ILE A 267 -0.95 2.44 1.49
CA ILE A 267 -2.28 2.56 0.87
C ILE A 267 -2.21 3.44 -0.37
N ASP A 268 -1.57 4.61 -0.27
CA ASP A 268 -1.41 5.53 -1.40
C ASP A 268 -0.56 4.89 -2.52
N THR A 269 0.52 4.20 -2.17
CA THR A 269 1.34 3.47 -3.14
C THR A 269 0.53 2.41 -3.90
N LEU A 270 -0.29 1.62 -3.20
CA LEU A 270 -1.15 0.61 -3.82
C LEU A 270 -2.22 1.25 -4.71
N LYS A 271 -2.82 2.35 -4.27
CA LYS A 271 -3.80 3.13 -5.05
C LYS A 271 -3.20 3.63 -6.35
N ASP A 272 -1.98 4.17 -6.31
CA ASP A 272 -1.26 4.64 -7.49
C ASP A 272 -0.95 3.49 -8.46
N LEU A 273 -0.51 2.33 -7.95
CA LEU A 273 -0.26 1.15 -8.77
C LEU A 273 -1.53 0.65 -9.46
N ILE A 274 -2.64 0.54 -8.72
CA ILE A 274 -3.94 0.13 -9.25
C ILE A 274 -4.39 1.10 -10.34
N THR A 275 -4.31 2.41 -10.07
CA THR A 275 -4.71 3.46 -11.01
C THR A 275 -3.87 3.44 -12.28
N LEU A 276 -2.55 3.29 -12.15
CA LEU A 276 -1.63 3.20 -13.28
C LEU A 276 -1.93 2.01 -14.18
N ILE A 277 -2.22 0.84 -13.60
CA ILE A 277 -2.58 -0.36 -14.35
C ILE A 277 -3.91 -0.17 -15.08
N ASN A 278 -4.92 0.40 -14.41
CA ASN A 278 -6.22 0.69 -15.01
C ASN A 278 -6.09 1.63 -16.22
N ILE A 279 -5.31 2.71 -16.09
CA ILE A 279 -5.09 3.68 -17.17
C ILE A 279 -4.31 3.04 -18.32
N LYS A 280 -3.24 2.31 -18.02
CA LYS A 280 -2.30 1.81 -19.03
C LYS A 280 -2.84 0.62 -19.81
N TYR A 281 -3.58 -0.28 -19.16
CA TYR A 281 -3.94 -1.58 -19.74
C TYR A 281 -5.45 -1.79 -19.90
N GLU A 282 -6.30 -1.25 -19.02
CA GLU A 282 -7.75 -1.48 -19.09
C GLU A 282 -8.49 -0.44 -19.94
N LYS A 283 -8.15 0.85 -19.82
CA LYS A 283 -8.74 1.90 -20.68
C LYS A 283 -8.35 1.78 -22.16
N HIS A 284 -7.29 1.05 -22.47
CA HIS A 284 -6.86 0.80 -23.84
C HIS A 284 -7.43 -0.50 -24.44
N SER A 285 -7.82 -1.50 -23.64
CA SER A 285 -8.41 -2.73 -24.17
C SER A 285 -9.87 -2.55 -24.61
N SER A 286 -10.61 -1.60 -24.02
CA SER A 286 -12.01 -1.31 -24.38
C SER A 286 -12.21 -0.54 -25.69
N LYS A 287 -11.13 -0.14 -26.38
CA LYS A 287 -11.20 0.55 -27.69
C LYS A 287 -10.94 -0.37 -28.89
N PHE A 288 -10.70 -1.64 -28.66
CA PHE A 288 -10.42 -2.64 -29.71
C PHE A 288 -11.51 -3.72 -29.82
N PHE A 289 -12.65 -3.51 -29.19
CA PHE A 289 -13.89 -4.29 -29.40
C PHE A 289 -14.98 -3.38 -29.93
#